data_AF-A0A1C0A8Y7-F1
#
_entry.id   AF-A0A1C0A8Y7-F1
#
_cell.length_a   1.000
_cell.length_b   1.000
_cell.length_c   1.000
_cell.angle_alpha   90.00
_cell.angle_beta   90.00
_cell.angle_gamma   90.00
#
_symmetry.space_group_name_H-M   'P 1'
#
loop_
_entity.id
_entity.type
_entity.pdbx_description
1 polymer ?
#
loop_
_entity_poly.entity_id
_entity_poly.type
_entity_poly.pdbx_seq_one_letter_code
_entity_poly.pdbx_strand_id
1 'polypeptide(L)'
;MVGSYGRLDYIGVKGDNLTPHHMPSAKYIEQHGVNYRDGISMFVEQPYPGSGGRHRLTKTYGRNMTDIQKQNYYNLSPRDALAYDIRDLRKIYMDQNIYTSEIRSGLLEVIQQNKSDFPDLYKK
;
A
#
# COMPACT_ATOMS: atom_id res chain seq x y z
N MET A 1 -4.73 -11.02 -4.41
CA MET A 1 -4.28 -9.66 -4.76
C MET A 1 -3.36 -9.05 -3.71
N VAL A 2 -3.37 -9.57 -2.47
CA VAL A 2 -2.58 -9.07 -1.34
C VAL A 2 -1.53 -10.10 -0.94
N GLY A 3 -0.40 -9.64 -0.42
CA GLY A 3 0.67 -10.49 0.12
C GLY A 3 1.90 -9.66 0.44
N SER A 4 2.96 -10.32 0.93
CA SER A 4 4.26 -9.67 1.05
C SER A 4 4.75 -9.21 -0.32
N TYR A 5 5.45 -8.07 -0.36
CA TYR A 5 5.96 -7.50 -1.61
C TYR A 5 6.82 -8.50 -2.39
N GLY A 6 7.71 -9.23 -1.72
CA GLY A 6 8.58 -10.20 -2.35
C GLY A 6 7.82 -11.36 -2.99
N ARG A 7 6.68 -11.76 -2.43
CA ARG A 7 5.79 -12.76 -3.04
C ARG A 7 5.05 -12.17 -4.24
N LEU A 8 4.50 -10.96 -4.11
CA LEU A 8 3.75 -10.33 -5.20
C LEU A 8 4.65 -9.98 -6.40
N ASP A 9 5.89 -9.56 -6.14
CA ASP A 9 6.93 -9.36 -7.15
C ASP A 9 7.25 -10.67 -7.90
N TYR A 10 7.33 -11.80 -7.17
CA TYR A 10 7.58 -13.11 -7.77
C TYR A 10 6.43 -13.63 -8.64
N ILE A 11 5.17 -13.44 -8.22
CA ILE A 11 3.99 -13.93 -8.95
C ILE A 11 3.43 -12.93 -9.97
N GLY A 12 3.98 -11.70 -10.03
CA GLY A 12 3.51 -10.65 -10.92
C GLY A 12 3.67 -11.05 -12.39
N VAL A 13 2.73 -10.62 -13.24
CA VAL A 13 2.75 -10.93 -14.66
C VAL A 13 3.23 -9.70 -15.43
N LYS A 14 4.30 -9.86 -16.22
CA LYS A 14 4.79 -8.75 -17.05
C LYS A 14 3.71 -8.33 -18.07
N GLY A 15 3.33 -7.05 -18.03
CA GLY A 15 2.40 -6.45 -18.98
C GLY A 15 0.92 -6.52 -18.57
N ASP A 16 0.60 -7.01 -17.37
CA ASP A 16 -0.77 -7.01 -16.82
C ASP A 16 -1.23 -5.64 -16.29
N ASN A 17 -0.33 -4.64 -16.31
CA ASN A 17 -0.54 -3.29 -15.79
C ASN A 17 -0.85 -3.24 -14.29
N LEU A 18 -0.40 -4.22 -13.52
CA LEU A 18 -0.51 -4.24 -12.07
C LEU A 18 0.88 -4.13 -11.43
N THR A 19 0.94 -3.47 -10.28
CA THR A 19 2.15 -3.40 -9.47
C THR A 19 1.80 -3.50 -7.99
N PRO A 20 2.62 -4.16 -7.15
CA PRO A 20 2.39 -4.18 -5.72
C PRO A 20 2.60 -2.80 -5.08
N HIS A 21 1.62 -2.31 -4.33
CA HIS A 21 1.71 -1.11 -3.50
C HIS A 21 1.79 -1.46 -2.03
N HIS A 22 2.86 -1.05 -1.35
CA HIS A 22 3.04 -1.22 0.10
C HIS A 22 2.08 -0.33 0.90
N MET A 23 1.45 -0.91 1.92
CA MET A 23 0.60 -0.19 2.87
C MET A 23 0.82 -0.76 4.29
N PRO A 24 1.61 -0.10 5.17
CA PRO A 24 2.25 1.21 4.98
C PRO A 24 3.36 1.22 3.91
N SER A 25 3.75 2.40 3.42
CA SER A 25 4.83 2.56 2.42
C SER A 25 6.12 1.82 2.81
N ALA A 26 6.86 1.35 1.80
CA ALA A 26 8.10 0.59 1.98
C ALA A 26 9.09 1.28 2.95
N LYS A 27 9.28 2.60 2.80
CA LYS A 27 10.19 3.35 3.66
C LYS A 27 9.72 3.40 5.12
N TYR A 28 8.41 3.49 5.35
CA TYR A 28 7.84 3.51 6.70
C TYR A 28 8.11 2.19 7.43
N ILE A 29 7.82 1.06 6.78
CA ILE A 29 8.00 -0.26 7.39
C ILE A 29 9.48 -0.57 7.65
N GLU A 30 10.39 -0.13 6.77
CA GLU A 30 11.84 -0.26 6.98
C GLU A 30 12.32 0.52 8.21
N GLN A 31 11.78 1.73 8.45
CA GLN A 31 12.07 2.52 9.67
C GLN A 31 11.61 1.81 10.95
N HIS A 32 10.66 0.89 10.82
CA HIS A 32 10.12 0.09 11.91
C HIS A 32 10.70 -1.34 11.93
N GLY A 33 11.81 -1.58 11.24
CA GLY A 33 12.56 -2.84 11.30
C GLY A 33 12.00 -3.99 10.46
N VAL A 34 11.02 -3.73 9.58
CA VAL A 34 10.48 -4.73 8.66
C VAL A 34 11.23 -4.65 7.32
N ASN A 35 11.69 -5.80 6.81
CA ASN A 35 12.31 -5.86 5.49
C ASN A 35 11.29 -5.47 4.40
N TYR A 36 11.71 -4.66 3.43
CA TYR A 36 10.82 -4.19 2.36
C TYR A 36 10.16 -5.32 1.56
N ARG A 37 10.80 -6.50 1.45
CA ARG A 37 10.24 -7.69 0.78
C ARG A 37 9.12 -8.35 1.60
N ASP A 38 9.13 -8.17 2.92
CA ASP A 38 8.16 -8.77 3.83
C ASP A 38 6.94 -7.85 4.03
N GLY A 39 7.08 -6.56 3.74
CA GLY A 39 5.99 -5.58 3.79
C GLY A 39 4.74 -6.01 3.02
N ILE A 40 3.57 -5.86 3.64
CA ILE A 40 2.29 -6.21 3.02
C ILE A 40 1.93 -5.18 1.95
N SER A 41 1.60 -5.71 0.79
CA SER A 41 1.24 -4.95 -0.40
C SER A 41 -0.02 -5.50 -1.05
N MET A 42 -0.65 -4.70 -1.91
CA MET A 42 -1.74 -5.12 -2.78
C MET A 42 -1.41 -4.75 -4.23
N PHE A 43 -1.79 -5.58 -5.20
CA PHE A 43 -1.72 -5.17 -6.61
C PHE A 43 -2.63 -3.96 -6.87
N VAL A 44 -2.06 -2.93 -7.49
CA VAL A 44 -2.73 -1.70 -7.89
C VAL A 44 -2.37 -1.41 -9.34
N GLU A 45 -3.33 -0.88 -10.10
CA GLU A 45 -3.12 -0.53 -11.50
C GLU A 45 -1.97 0.48 -11.67
N GLN A 46 -1.03 0.12 -12.54
CA GLN A 46 0.02 0.97 -13.06
C GLN A 46 0.34 0.54 -14.50
N PRO A 47 -0.17 1.26 -15.53
CA PRO A 47 0.17 0.97 -16.91
C PRO A 47 1.68 1.05 -17.17
N TYR A 48 2.24 0.03 -17.82
CA TYR A 48 3.64 -0.01 -18.24
C TYR A 48 3.87 -0.85 -19.52
N PRO A 49 4.47 -0.27 -20.58
CA PRO A 49 4.85 1.15 -20.71
C PRO A 49 3.62 2.07 -20.71
N GLY A 50 3.75 3.28 -20.16
CA GLY A 50 2.65 4.24 -20.09
C GLY A 50 2.66 5.13 -18.84
N SER A 51 1.67 6.03 -18.77
CA SER A 51 1.42 6.96 -17.66
C SER A 51 0.07 6.67 -16.99
N GLY A 52 -0.24 7.36 -15.89
CA GLY A 52 -1.48 7.18 -15.14
C GLY A 52 -1.45 5.98 -14.18
N GLY A 53 -2.60 5.38 -13.91
CA GLY A 53 -2.73 4.28 -12.96
C GLY A 53 -2.89 4.72 -11.51
N ARG A 54 -3.72 4.00 -10.77
CA ARG A 54 -4.08 4.30 -9.38
C ARG A 54 -2.90 4.24 -8.43
N HIS A 55 -1.88 3.42 -8.73
CA HIS A 55 -0.67 3.36 -7.93
C HIS A 55 0.04 4.71 -7.86
N ARG A 56 0.06 5.45 -8.98
CA ARG A 56 0.70 6.76 -9.07
C ARG A 56 -0.10 7.89 -8.41
N LEU A 57 -1.36 7.62 -8.04
CA LEU A 57 -2.25 8.59 -7.40
C LEU A 57 -2.16 8.52 -5.87
N THR A 58 -1.60 7.46 -5.29
CA THR A 58 -1.50 7.34 -3.84
C THR A 58 -0.54 8.38 -3.27
N LYS A 59 -0.83 8.87 -2.07
CA LYS A 59 -0.06 9.93 -1.41
C LYS A 59 1.39 9.52 -1.16
N THR A 60 1.61 8.25 -0.83
CA THR A 60 2.94 7.69 -0.55
C THR A 60 3.73 7.33 -1.82
N TYR A 61 3.16 7.50 -3.01
CA TYR A 61 3.89 7.33 -4.27
C TYR A 61 4.77 8.54 -4.60
N GLY A 62 6.04 8.28 -4.92
CA GLY A 62 6.97 9.28 -5.48
C GLY A 62 7.09 10.55 -4.63
N ARG A 63 6.68 11.70 -5.21
CA ARG A 63 6.69 13.03 -4.58
C ARG A 63 5.27 13.60 -4.41
N ASN A 64 4.26 12.75 -4.26
CA ASN A 64 2.87 13.19 -4.06
C ASN A 64 2.62 13.85 -2.69
N MET A 65 3.55 13.70 -1.75
CA MET A 65 3.61 14.46 -0.50
C MET A 65 4.70 15.53 -0.57
N THR A 66 4.43 16.69 0.03
CA THR A 66 5.49 17.64 0.41
C THR A 66 6.39 17.04 1.49
N ASP A 67 7.59 17.60 1.69
CA ASP A 67 8.51 17.09 2.72
C ASP A 67 7.89 17.12 4.13
N ILE A 68 7.12 18.17 4.44
CA ILE A 68 6.40 18.29 5.72
C ILE A 68 5.33 17.19 5.85
N GLN A 69 4.54 16.94 4.79
CA GLN A 69 3.52 15.89 4.81
C GLN A 69 4.15 14.50 4.97
N LYS A 70 5.26 14.26 4.28
CA LYS A 70 6.02 13.01 4.35
C LYS A 70 6.58 12.77 5.75
N GLN A 71 7.13 13.82 6.37
CA GLN A 71 7.62 13.73 7.75
C GLN A 71 6.49 13.50 8.75
N ASN A 72 5.35 14.17 8.58
CA ASN A 72 4.16 13.92 9.41
C ASN A 72 3.67 12.47 9.27
N TYR A 73 3.67 11.92 8.05
CA TYR A 73 3.32 10.53 7.81
C TYR A 73 4.30 9.56 8.49
N TYR A 74 5.61 9.80 8.43
CA TYR A 74 6.60 8.97 9.11
C TYR A 74 6.54 9.04 10.64
N ASN A 75 5.99 10.12 11.20
CA ASN A 75 5.76 10.27 12.64
C ASN A 75 4.46 9.60 13.14
N LEU A 76 3.62 9.08 12.23
CA LEU A 76 2.41 8.36 12.62
C LEU A 76 2.75 7.06 13.36
N SER A 77 1.86 6.62 14.24
CA SER A 77 1.91 5.24 14.77
C SER A 77 1.73 4.24 13.62
N PRO A 78 2.21 2.99 13.73
CA PRO A 78 2.05 2.00 12.67
C PRO A 78 0.59 1.80 12.24
N ARG A 79 -0.31 1.80 13.23
CA ARG A 79 -1.76 1.66 13.00
C ARG A 79 -2.33 2.84 12.23
N ASP A 80 -1.85 4.06 12.52
CA ASP A 80 -2.30 5.26 11.83
C ASP A 80 -1.71 5.39 10.42
N ALA A 81 -0.45 5.00 10.21
CA ALA A 81 0.16 4.94 8.88
C ALA A 81 -0.54 3.92 7.98
N LEU A 82 -0.87 2.73 8.52
CA LEU A 82 -1.67 1.73 7.81
C LEU A 82 -3.07 2.28 7.48
N ALA A 83 -3.74 2.90 8.46
CA ALA A 83 -5.05 3.49 8.23
C ALA A 83 -5.00 4.63 7.20
N TYR A 84 -3.93 5.42 7.18
CA TYR A 84 -3.71 6.50 6.23
C TYR A 84 -3.68 5.95 4.79
N ASP A 85 -2.83 4.96 4.52
CA ASP A 85 -2.67 4.42 3.17
C ASP A 85 -3.94 3.67 2.70
N ILE A 86 -4.61 2.93 3.60
CA ILE A 86 -5.89 2.27 3.28
C ILE A 86 -6.97 3.29 2.92
N ARG A 87 -7.08 4.39 3.66
CA ARG A 87 -8.08 5.44 3.40
C ARG A 87 -7.80 6.16 2.08
N ASP A 88 -6.53 6.43 1.81
CA ASP A 88 -6.10 7.09 0.58
C ASP A 88 -6.44 6.23 -0.64
N LEU A 89 -6.05 4.95 -0.64
CA LEU A 89 -6.33 4.07 -1.76
C LEU A 89 -7.84 3.81 -1.90
N ARG A 90 -8.58 3.63 -0.79
CA ARG A 90 -10.05 3.56 -0.82
C ARG A 90 -10.66 4.79 -1.47
N LYS A 91 -10.19 5.99 -1.10
CA LYS A 91 -10.71 7.25 -1.66
C LYS A 91 -10.49 7.31 -3.17
N ILE A 92 -9.31 6.93 -3.66
CA ILE A 92 -9.02 6.86 -5.11
C ILE A 92 -10.02 5.97 -5.84
N TYR A 93 -10.31 4.77 -5.32
CA TYR A 93 -11.29 3.87 -5.93
C TYR A 93 -12.73 4.41 -5.86
N MET A 94 -13.11 5.06 -4.75
CA MET A 94 -14.43 5.67 -4.60
C MET A 94 -14.62 6.87 -5.53
N ASP A 95 -13.63 7.75 -5.64
CA ASP A 95 -13.68 8.95 -6.50
C ASP A 95 -13.78 8.55 -8.00
N GLN A 96 -13.31 7.35 -8.36
CA GLN A 96 -13.41 6.78 -9.71
C GLN A 96 -14.64 5.88 -9.92
N ASN A 97 -15.54 5.77 -8.94
CA ASN A 97 -16.75 4.92 -8.98
C ASN A 97 -16.47 3.42 -9.26
N ILE A 98 -15.33 2.92 -8.79
CA ILE A 98 -14.87 1.54 -9.00
C ILE A 98 -14.45 0.87 -7.69
N TYR A 99 -15.00 1.34 -6.56
CA TYR A 99 -14.83 0.71 -5.26
C TYR A 99 -15.73 -0.53 -5.14
N THR A 100 -15.29 -1.63 -5.75
CA THR A 100 -16.04 -2.89 -5.79
C THR A 100 -15.87 -3.73 -4.50
N SER A 101 -16.60 -4.84 -4.42
CA SER A 101 -16.48 -5.79 -3.31
C SER A 101 -15.09 -6.41 -3.21
N GLU A 102 -14.43 -6.65 -4.35
CA GLU A 102 -13.10 -7.22 -4.47
C GLU A 102 -12.03 -6.25 -3.95
N ILE A 103 -12.14 -4.96 -4.31
CA ILE A 103 -11.25 -3.92 -3.78
C ILE A 103 -11.43 -3.77 -2.27
N ARG A 104 -12.68 -3.75 -1.79
CA ARG A 104 -12.96 -3.72 -0.35
C ARG A 104 -12.34 -4.89 0.38
N SER A 105 -12.50 -6.11 -0.15
CA SER A 105 -11.92 -7.33 0.44
C SER A 105 -10.40 -7.27 0.45
N GLY A 106 -9.77 -6.80 -0.63
CA GLY A 106 -8.31 -6.62 -0.68
C GLY A 106 -7.80 -5.62 0.36
N LEU A 107 -8.44 -4.46 0.53
CA LEU A 107 -8.05 -3.50 1.57
C LEU A 107 -8.22 -4.06 2.99
N LEU A 108 -9.27 -4.86 3.23
CA LEU A 108 -9.45 -5.55 4.51
C LEU A 108 -8.37 -6.62 4.74
N GLU A 109 -8.01 -7.37 3.70
CA GLU A 109 -6.96 -8.38 3.75
C GLU A 109 -5.59 -7.75 4.06
N VAL A 110 -5.27 -6.59 3.49
CA VAL A 110 -4.04 -5.82 3.84
C VAL A 110 -4.01 -5.50 5.34
N ILE A 111 -5.13 -5.06 5.92
CA ILE A 111 -5.22 -4.76 7.35
C ILE A 111 -5.02 -6.02 8.19
N GLN A 112 -5.64 -7.14 7.78
CA GLN A 112 -5.55 -8.40 8.50
C GLN A 112 -4.14 -8.98 8.46
N GLN A 113 -3.51 -9.04 7.29
CA GLN A 113 -2.15 -9.56 7.14
C GLN A 113 -1.13 -8.73 7.91
N ASN A 114 -1.22 -7.38 7.85
CA ASN A 114 -0.32 -6.54 8.66
C ASN A 114 -0.38 -6.87 10.15
N LYS A 115 -1.60 -7.05 10.71
CA LYS A 115 -1.78 -7.38 12.13
C LYS A 115 -1.38 -8.81 12.49
N SER A 116 -1.53 -9.73 11.55
CA SER A 116 -1.20 -11.15 11.73
C SER A 116 0.31 -11.37 11.67
N ASP A 117 0.97 -10.75 10.69
CA ASP A 117 2.37 -11.04 10.34
C ASP A 117 3.34 -10.16 11.14
N PHE A 118 2.89 -8.98 11.57
CA PHE A 118 3.65 -8.05 12.41
C PHE A 118 2.89 -7.70 13.70
N PRO A 119 2.53 -8.69 14.53
CA PRO A 119 1.65 -8.46 15.67
C PRO A 119 2.24 -7.45 16.66
N ASP A 120 3.56 -7.51 16.89
CA ASP A 120 4.30 -6.58 17.77
C ASP A 120 4.23 -5.12 17.30
N LEU A 121 4.29 -4.90 16.00
CA LEU A 121 4.25 -3.56 15.40
C LEU A 121 2.85 -2.94 15.49
N TYR A 122 1.80 -3.77 15.49
CA TYR A 122 0.41 -3.32 15.48
C TYR A 122 -0.36 -3.60 16.78
N LYS A 123 0.36 -3.86 17.89
CA LYS A 123 -0.23 -3.99 19.23
C LYS A 123 -1.03 -2.73 19.61
N LYS A 124 -2.03 -2.93 20.46
CA LYS A 124 -2.81 -1.84 21.06
C LYS A 124 -2.05 -1.21 22.21
#